data_AF-A0A0G1JKV1-F1
#
_entry.id   AF-A0A0G1JKV1-F1
#
_cell.length_a   1.000
_cell.length_b   1.000
_cell.length_c   1.000
_cell.angle_alpha   90.00
_cell.angle_beta   90.00
_cell.angle_gamma   90.00
#
_symmetry.space_group_name_H-M   'P 1'
#
loop_
_entity.id
_entity.type
_entity.pdbx_description
1 polymer ?
#
loop_
_entity_poly.entity_id
_entity_poly.type
_entity_poly.pdbx_seq_one_letter_code
_entity_poly.pdbx_strand_id
1 'polypeptide(L)'
;ITMTVNLTNTYPEGSRIGRYLGYLDTTNNKFQRLLAPDLGTGADGAFTSAGPTTTWSTDKNFTSVTIQNGHTVYVQGNIALKCQGHWDLQQGGKISAKGQGHAGGTGGRYTDNRQGYSYAGTPGWGQGNNYGGGGCGDGSGSSASRGGGAGGGYGTAGTPGNGNETPTVGGQPYNDAGLSYFTTIYLYGSGGGGGGGASNYSILGNGGAGGGIIRIHAKTCTIAGEVDDNGNDGVTPDFADANYKGAGGGGSGGTIFFQVIGKFYVTATGNVHSLGGAGGLGRSSSGYDTYGNGGAGGAGRIRIEAGKIVNSGTISPTYATGYANNMGAYARYGWYTTAKVKPLNKTFFANAHIKFYANVAVAPSGVVSSGQKVVGLSSPNALLFNSGMRVIIYENEKMDIGTINTVGGTSITLVDNLVNSYTTGATVIRVDARAYGSLVATGANENFQELDLKEVANLGSSIWQLEYAKSYQLIGSETDKLQFCGRVRLEGKDNDTVDVNAKDISWSYF
;
A
#
# COMPACT_ATOMS: atom_id res chain seq x y z
N ILE A 1 -12.19 38.93 9.06
CA ILE A 1 -12.73 37.63 9.56
C ILE A 1 -11.78 37.16 10.64
N THR A 2 -12.21 37.13 11.89
CA THR A 2 -11.43 36.59 13.01
C THR A 2 -11.96 35.20 13.27
N MET A 3 -11.13 34.17 13.07
CA MET A 3 -11.54 32.78 13.28
C MET A 3 -11.44 32.44 14.77
N THR A 4 -12.51 31.88 15.33
CA THR A 4 -12.64 31.49 16.74
C THR A 4 -12.17 30.06 17.03
N VAL A 5 -11.74 29.32 16.01
CA VAL A 5 -11.24 27.94 16.13
C VAL A 5 -9.94 27.82 15.37
N ASN A 6 -8.88 27.36 16.04
CA ASN A 6 -7.59 27.11 15.42
C ASN A 6 -7.73 26.03 14.35
N LEU A 7 -7.26 26.31 13.14
CA LEU A 7 -7.07 25.29 12.10
C LEU A 7 -5.99 24.32 12.61
N THR A 8 -6.41 23.19 13.15
CA THR A 8 -5.54 22.18 13.78
C THR A 8 -4.61 21.44 12.80
N ASN A 9 -4.74 21.70 11.50
CA ASN A 9 -3.87 21.14 10.46
C ASN A 9 -3.30 22.27 9.60
N THR A 10 -2.22 22.89 10.07
CA THR A 10 -1.38 23.78 9.26
C THR A 10 -0.52 22.90 8.35
N TYR A 11 -0.89 22.78 7.08
CA TYR A 11 -0.01 22.17 6.08
C TYR A 11 1.08 23.20 5.72
N PRO A 12 2.38 22.83 5.76
CA PRO A 12 3.43 23.75 5.35
C PRO A 12 3.21 24.20 3.91
N GLU A 13 3.44 25.49 3.66
CA GLU A 13 3.57 26.04 2.32
C GLU A 13 4.63 25.21 1.56
N GLY A 14 4.22 24.54 0.47
CA GLY A 14 5.06 23.59 -0.27
C GLY A 14 4.79 22.09 -0.05
N SER A 15 3.79 21.71 0.75
CA SER A 15 3.34 20.31 0.87
C SER A 15 2.72 19.80 -0.45
N ARG A 16 3.44 18.94 -1.18
CA ARG A 16 2.98 18.32 -2.44
C ARG A 16 2.02 17.14 -2.25
N ILE A 17 1.58 16.87 -1.03
CA ILE A 17 1.14 15.51 -0.63
C ILE A 17 -0.37 15.38 -0.49
N GLY A 18 -1.09 16.50 -0.43
CA GLY A 18 -2.54 16.49 -0.61
C GLY A 18 -3.02 16.17 -2.03
N ARG A 19 -2.12 15.91 -3.00
CA ARG A 19 -2.43 15.86 -4.44
C ARG A 19 -2.52 14.46 -5.07
N TYR A 20 -2.12 13.38 -4.40
CA TYR A 20 -1.76 12.16 -5.13
C TYR A 20 -2.59 10.90 -4.90
N LEU A 21 -3.63 10.90 -4.07
CA LEU A 21 -4.40 9.68 -3.86
C LEU A 21 -5.90 10.00 -3.81
N GLY A 22 -6.63 9.57 -4.84
CA GLY A 22 -8.08 9.55 -4.83
C GLY A 22 -8.63 8.77 -6.01
N TYR A 23 -9.74 8.08 -5.80
CA TYR A 23 -10.46 7.37 -6.86
C TYR A 23 -11.74 8.11 -7.22
N LEU A 24 -12.13 8.01 -8.48
CA LEU A 24 -13.39 8.55 -8.98
C LEU A 24 -14.46 7.48 -8.85
N ASP A 25 -15.45 7.73 -8.00
CA ASP A 25 -16.71 7.00 -8.02
C ASP A 25 -17.51 7.51 -9.22
N THR A 26 -17.39 6.81 -10.35
CA THR A 26 -18.02 7.14 -11.63
C THR A 26 -19.53 6.98 -11.58
N THR A 27 -20.06 6.17 -10.67
CA THR A 27 -21.49 5.99 -10.46
C THR A 27 -22.11 7.21 -9.78
N ASN A 28 -21.37 7.84 -8.86
CA ASN A 28 -21.88 8.96 -8.07
C ASN A 28 -21.26 10.32 -8.44
N ASN A 29 -20.39 10.38 -9.46
CA ASN A 29 -19.63 11.57 -9.85
C ASN A 29 -18.88 12.23 -8.67
N LYS A 30 -18.33 11.41 -7.77
CA LYS A 30 -17.63 11.88 -6.56
C LYS A 30 -16.15 11.51 -6.63
N PHE A 31 -15.29 12.48 -6.37
CA PHE A 31 -13.88 12.23 -6.11
C PHE A 31 -13.70 11.90 -4.63
N GLN A 32 -13.33 10.65 -4.32
CA GLN A 32 -12.96 10.27 -2.97
C GLN A 32 -11.44 10.30 -2.85
N ARG A 33 -10.93 11.24 -2.05
CA ARG A 33 -9.51 11.34 -1.73
C ARG A 33 -9.14 10.18 -0.80
N LEU A 34 -8.23 9.31 -1.22
CA LEU A 34 -7.49 8.45 -0.30
C LEU A 34 -6.75 9.40 0.63
N LEU A 35 -7.11 9.39 1.91
CA LEU A 35 -6.56 10.28 2.92
C LEU A 35 -5.03 10.34 2.74
N ALA A 36 -4.51 11.54 2.45
CA ALA A 36 -3.09 11.80 2.64
C ALA A 36 -2.70 11.26 4.01
N PRO A 37 -1.51 10.63 4.17
CA PRO A 37 -1.12 10.01 5.42
C PRO A 37 -1.39 10.99 6.55
N ASP A 38 -2.25 10.61 7.48
CA ASP A 38 -2.52 11.44 8.65
C ASP A 38 -1.25 11.46 9.49
N LEU A 39 -0.48 12.54 9.37
CA LEU A 39 0.78 12.76 10.08
C LEU A 39 0.55 13.20 11.54
N GLY A 40 -0.71 13.33 11.94
CA GLY A 40 -1.07 13.77 13.28
C GLY A 40 -0.85 15.26 13.51
N THR A 41 -1.25 15.70 14.70
CA THR A 41 -1.23 17.11 15.11
C THR A 41 0.11 17.58 15.68
N GLY A 42 1.03 16.66 16.00
CA GLY A 42 2.26 16.97 16.73
C GLY A 42 2.06 17.18 18.24
N ALA A 43 0.89 16.84 18.79
CA ALA A 43 0.55 17.05 20.20
C ALA A 43 1.49 16.36 21.21
N ASP A 44 2.15 15.27 20.83
CA ASP A 44 3.13 14.57 21.67
C ASP A 44 4.55 15.16 21.54
N GLY A 45 4.73 16.22 20.73
CA GLY A 45 6.01 16.89 20.55
C GLY A 45 7.10 16.00 19.91
N ALA A 46 8.35 16.37 20.11
CA ALA A 46 9.49 15.57 19.66
C ALA A 46 9.76 14.47 20.69
N PHE A 47 9.81 13.22 20.24
CA PHE A 47 10.19 12.09 21.06
C PHE A 47 11.64 11.70 20.81
N THR A 48 12.42 11.63 21.88
CA THR A 48 13.70 10.90 21.91
C THR A 48 13.62 9.96 23.10
N SER A 49 13.77 8.65 22.84
CA SER A 49 13.70 7.64 23.90
C SER A 49 14.77 7.92 24.97
N ALA A 50 14.38 8.08 26.24
CA ALA A 50 15.30 8.46 27.32
C ALA A 50 15.74 7.29 28.21
N GLY A 51 15.27 6.06 27.94
CA GLY A 51 15.56 4.88 28.73
C GLY A 51 15.41 3.58 27.92
N PRO A 52 15.84 2.44 28.48
CA PRO A 52 15.97 1.18 27.76
C PRO A 52 14.64 0.61 27.28
N THR A 53 13.53 0.94 27.95
CA THR A 53 12.20 0.48 27.59
C THR A 53 11.15 1.60 27.69
N THR A 54 10.20 1.61 26.77
CA THR A 54 9.02 2.48 26.79
C THR A 54 7.85 1.73 26.16
N THR A 55 6.62 1.93 26.65
CA THR A 55 5.42 1.29 26.09
C THR A 55 4.43 2.34 25.58
N TRP A 56 3.91 2.14 24.39
CA TRP A 56 2.82 2.91 23.81
C TRP A 56 1.58 2.02 23.65
N SER A 57 0.52 2.38 24.37
CA SER A 57 -0.78 1.71 24.38
C SER A 57 -1.93 2.59 23.87
N THR A 58 -1.61 3.81 23.44
CA THR A 58 -2.54 4.80 22.89
C THR A 58 -1.93 5.46 21.66
N ASP A 59 -2.77 6.01 20.79
CA ASP A 59 -2.34 6.76 19.60
C ASP A 59 -1.30 7.83 19.96
N LYS A 60 -0.34 8.02 19.05
CA LYS A 60 0.73 9.01 19.17
C LYS A 60 0.77 9.95 17.96
N ASN A 61 1.05 11.22 18.22
CA ASN A 61 1.07 12.33 17.29
C ASN A 61 2.34 13.17 17.52
N PHE A 62 3.49 12.71 17.04
CA PHE A 62 4.78 13.35 17.25
C PHE A 62 5.11 14.40 16.18
N THR A 63 5.98 15.34 16.53
CA THR A 63 6.67 16.21 15.55
C THR A 63 7.89 15.52 14.94
N SER A 64 8.59 14.69 15.72
CA SER A 64 9.71 13.83 15.30
C SER A 64 9.88 12.67 16.28
N VAL A 65 10.44 11.55 15.82
CA VAL A 65 10.70 10.37 16.66
C VAL A 65 12.14 9.92 16.46
N THR A 66 12.86 9.74 17.55
CA THR A 66 14.17 9.09 17.60
C THR A 66 14.16 7.99 18.66
N ILE A 67 14.32 6.74 18.24
CA ILE A 67 14.54 5.60 19.13
C ILE A 67 16.04 5.30 19.10
N GLN A 68 16.69 5.50 20.24
CA GLN A 68 18.14 5.44 20.40
C GLN A 68 18.64 3.99 20.48
N ASN A 69 19.95 3.83 20.26
CA ASN A 69 20.65 2.56 20.41
C ASN A 69 20.41 1.94 21.79
N GLY A 70 20.06 0.65 21.84
CA GLY A 70 19.80 -0.10 23.06
C GLY A 70 18.42 0.14 23.67
N HIS A 71 17.58 0.97 23.07
CA HIS A 71 16.25 1.29 23.57
C HIS A 71 15.17 0.51 22.81
N THR A 72 14.19 -0.02 23.53
CA THR A 72 13.04 -0.73 22.96
C THR A 72 11.74 0.00 23.25
N VAL A 73 10.95 0.26 22.21
CA VAL A 73 9.57 0.74 22.32
C VAL A 73 8.60 -0.40 22.07
N TYR A 74 7.77 -0.73 23.05
CA TYR A 74 6.71 -1.73 22.91
C TYR A 74 5.41 -1.05 22.45
N VAL A 75 4.77 -1.63 21.44
CA VAL A 75 3.48 -1.19 20.92
C VAL A 75 2.42 -2.19 21.36
N GLN A 76 1.36 -1.70 22.00
CA GLN A 76 0.25 -2.51 22.49
C GLN A 76 -1.07 -1.99 21.91
N GLY A 77 -1.87 -2.91 21.37
CA GLY A 77 -3.15 -2.58 20.76
C GLY A 77 -3.02 -2.09 19.31
N ASN A 78 -4.16 -1.73 18.72
CA ASN A 78 -4.25 -1.19 17.38
C ASN A 78 -4.17 0.35 17.43
N ILE A 79 -2.96 0.87 17.59
CA ILE A 79 -2.70 2.30 17.72
C ILE A 79 -2.12 2.91 16.44
N ALA A 80 -2.40 4.18 16.18
CA ALA A 80 -1.73 4.96 15.15
C ALA A 80 -0.50 5.67 15.72
N LEU A 81 0.66 5.44 15.10
CA LEU A 81 1.89 6.18 15.40
C LEU A 81 2.12 7.19 14.27
N LYS A 82 1.81 8.46 14.53
CA LYS A 82 1.86 9.53 13.53
C LYS A 82 3.01 10.48 13.82
N CYS A 83 3.72 10.91 12.78
CA CYS A 83 4.88 11.77 12.87
C CYS A 83 4.91 12.80 11.74
N GLN A 84 4.86 14.09 12.07
CA GLN A 84 4.93 15.19 11.09
C GLN A 84 6.29 15.31 10.41
N GLY A 85 7.34 14.87 11.10
CA GLY A 85 8.73 15.02 10.69
C GLY A 85 9.40 13.68 10.41
N HIS A 86 10.63 13.55 10.90
CA HIS A 86 11.46 12.37 10.69
C HIS A 86 11.17 11.32 11.75
N TRP A 87 11.02 10.07 11.30
CA TRP A 87 11.05 8.88 12.14
C TRP A 87 12.42 8.22 11.99
N ASP A 88 13.20 8.19 13.07
CA ASP A 88 14.54 7.63 13.14
C ASP A 88 14.59 6.49 14.15
N LEU A 89 14.87 5.28 13.66
CA LEU A 89 15.15 4.11 14.49
C LEU A 89 16.64 3.79 14.34
N GLN A 90 17.45 4.22 15.30
CA GLN A 90 18.90 4.12 15.23
C GLN A 90 19.37 2.66 15.32
N GLN A 91 20.62 2.41 14.95
CA GLN A 91 21.23 1.08 15.10
C GLN A 91 21.12 0.61 16.55
N GLY A 92 20.61 -0.61 16.75
CA GLY A 92 20.34 -1.19 18.07
C GLY A 92 19.11 -0.64 18.79
N GLY A 93 18.41 0.35 18.24
CA GLY A 93 17.07 0.73 18.69
C GLY A 93 16.02 -0.27 18.17
N LYS A 94 14.95 -0.50 18.93
CA LYS A 94 13.90 -1.45 18.60
C LYS A 94 12.50 -0.87 18.79
N ILE A 95 11.59 -1.17 17.87
CA ILE A 95 10.14 -1.07 18.10
C ILE A 95 9.54 -2.47 17.96
N SER A 96 8.68 -2.87 18.90
CA SER A 96 8.16 -4.24 18.93
C SER A 96 6.69 -4.33 19.32
N ALA A 97 5.95 -5.14 18.58
CA ALA A 97 4.62 -5.62 18.96
C ALA A 97 4.59 -7.15 19.03
N LYS A 98 5.76 -7.78 19.27
CA LYS A 98 5.91 -9.22 19.35
C LYS A 98 4.95 -9.83 20.38
N GLY A 99 4.22 -10.86 19.97
CA GLY A 99 3.31 -11.59 20.85
C GLY A 99 2.09 -10.79 21.35
N GLN A 100 1.81 -9.61 20.79
CA GLN A 100 0.69 -8.75 21.20
C GLN A 100 -0.61 -9.03 20.43
N GLY A 101 -0.64 -10.10 19.64
CA GLY A 101 -1.79 -10.52 18.85
C GLY A 101 -2.75 -11.44 19.60
N HIS A 102 -3.47 -12.28 18.87
CA HIS A 102 -4.39 -13.24 19.47
C HIS A 102 -3.64 -14.26 20.32
N ALA A 103 -4.22 -14.59 21.48
CA ALA A 103 -3.62 -15.50 22.43
C ALA A 103 -3.47 -16.93 21.87
N GLY A 104 -2.44 -17.64 22.33
CA GLY A 104 -2.30 -19.07 22.07
C GLY A 104 -3.30 -19.90 22.87
N GLY A 105 -3.50 -21.13 22.44
CA GLY A 105 -4.36 -22.10 23.10
C GLY A 105 -3.71 -22.71 24.34
N THR A 106 -4.52 -22.99 25.36
CA THR A 106 -4.06 -23.63 26.59
C THR A 106 -3.73 -25.10 26.33
N GLY A 107 -2.56 -25.58 26.78
CA GLY A 107 -2.26 -27.01 26.82
C GLY A 107 -3.06 -27.68 27.93
N GLY A 108 -3.57 -28.88 27.70
CA GLY A 108 -4.51 -29.51 28.61
C GLY A 108 -4.63 -31.02 28.45
N ARG A 109 -5.14 -31.68 29.49
CA ARG A 109 -5.32 -33.13 29.54
C ARG A 109 -6.59 -33.51 28.79
N TYR A 110 -6.63 -34.69 28.18
CA TYR A 110 -7.84 -35.21 27.53
C TYR A 110 -8.45 -34.24 26.52
N THR A 111 -9.58 -33.63 26.85
CA THR A 111 -10.30 -32.67 26.02
C THR A 111 -10.12 -31.23 26.51
N ASP A 112 -9.23 -30.97 27.48
CA ASP A 112 -9.04 -29.66 28.13
C ASP A 112 -7.97 -28.80 27.44
N ASN A 113 -7.39 -29.28 26.34
CA ASN A 113 -6.47 -28.55 25.48
C ASN A 113 -7.23 -27.73 24.42
N ARG A 114 -6.82 -26.48 24.22
CA ARG A 114 -7.54 -25.51 23.37
C ARG A 114 -6.78 -25.14 22.12
N GLN A 115 -7.53 -24.89 21.06
CA GLN A 115 -7.04 -24.27 19.83
C GLN A 115 -6.51 -22.85 20.13
N GLY A 116 -5.71 -22.29 19.21
CA GLY A 116 -5.32 -20.89 19.25
C GLY A 116 -6.50 -19.94 18.99
N TYR A 117 -6.43 -18.73 19.55
CA TYR A 117 -7.38 -17.66 19.22
C TYR A 117 -7.09 -17.08 17.83
N SER A 118 -8.13 -16.57 17.17
CA SER A 118 -8.04 -15.90 15.87
C SER A 118 -9.08 -14.78 15.72
N TYR A 119 -9.10 -14.12 14.56
CA TYR A 119 -9.95 -12.97 14.27
C TYR A 119 -11.46 -13.25 14.30
N ALA A 120 -11.90 -14.49 14.09
CA ALA A 120 -13.32 -14.82 13.90
C ALA A 120 -13.82 -16.03 14.71
N GLY A 121 -12.99 -16.65 15.55
CA GLY A 121 -13.38 -17.88 16.24
C GLY A 121 -12.97 -17.92 17.69
N THR A 122 -13.91 -18.35 18.53
CA THR A 122 -13.61 -18.72 19.93
C THR A 122 -12.92 -20.08 19.91
N PRO A 123 -11.80 -20.28 20.62
CA PRO A 123 -11.14 -21.58 20.68
C PRO A 123 -12.07 -22.67 21.15
N GLY A 124 -12.20 -23.70 20.33
CA GLY A 124 -12.85 -24.94 20.69
C GLY A 124 -11.86 -26.00 21.17
N TRP A 125 -12.42 -27.16 21.43
CA TRP A 125 -11.71 -28.40 21.65
C TRP A 125 -11.56 -29.10 20.29
N GLY A 126 -10.33 -29.35 19.83
CA GLY A 126 -10.12 -30.13 18.61
C GLY A 126 -8.82 -29.86 17.86
N GLN A 127 -8.37 -30.90 17.15
CA GLN A 127 -7.15 -30.89 16.33
C GLN A 127 -7.28 -30.05 15.05
N GLY A 128 -8.50 -29.74 14.63
CA GLY A 128 -8.77 -28.78 13.55
C GLY A 128 -8.29 -27.39 13.94
N ASN A 129 -8.02 -26.55 12.94
CA ASN A 129 -7.68 -25.14 13.15
C ASN A 129 -8.93 -24.33 13.50
N ASN A 130 -8.73 -23.19 14.17
CA ASN A 130 -9.76 -22.20 14.46
C ASN A 130 -9.60 -20.98 13.53
N TYR A 131 -9.94 -21.16 12.25
CA TYR A 131 -9.59 -20.21 11.18
C TYR A 131 -8.07 -19.98 11.12
N GLY A 132 -7.60 -18.81 11.57
CA GLY A 132 -6.18 -18.51 11.73
C GLY A 132 -5.52 -19.15 12.94
N GLY A 133 -6.27 -19.59 13.95
CA GLY A 133 -5.73 -20.21 15.16
C GLY A 133 -5.29 -21.65 14.89
N GLY A 134 -4.14 -22.07 15.43
CA GLY A 134 -3.66 -23.44 15.30
C GLY A 134 -4.52 -24.45 16.06
N GLY A 135 -4.66 -25.66 15.53
CA GLY A 135 -5.36 -26.77 16.21
C GLY A 135 -4.63 -27.28 17.46
N CYS A 136 -5.35 -27.85 18.42
CA CYS A 136 -4.75 -28.37 19.65
C CYS A 136 -4.36 -29.84 19.53
N GLY A 137 -3.29 -30.25 20.22
CA GLY A 137 -2.75 -31.61 20.15
C GLY A 137 -3.68 -32.68 20.72
N ASP A 138 -3.65 -33.91 20.21
CA ASP A 138 -4.48 -34.99 20.80
C ASP A 138 -4.17 -35.25 22.28
N GLY A 139 -5.23 -35.43 23.07
CA GLY A 139 -5.19 -35.89 24.45
C GLY A 139 -5.89 -37.24 24.65
N SER A 140 -6.13 -38.02 23.59
CA SER A 140 -6.82 -39.32 23.66
C SER A 140 -6.31 -40.16 24.84
N GLY A 141 -7.23 -40.80 25.57
CA GLY A 141 -6.97 -41.37 26.91
C GLY A 141 -5.99 -42.55 26.98
N SER A 142 -5.22 -42.82 25.93
CA SER A 142 -4.13 -43.78 25.93
C SER A 142 -2.90 -43.17 26.60
N SER A 143 -2.13 -43.99 27.32
CA SER A 143 -0.88 -43.56 27.97
C SER A 143 0.22 -43.15 26.98
N ALA A 144 0.03 -43.30 25.67
CA ALA A 144 0.98 -42.98 24.61
C ALA A 144 0.57 -41.76 23.75
N SER A 145 -0.55 -41.11 24.06
CA SER A 145 -1.07 -39.99 23.27
C SER A 145 -0.38 -38.68 23.67
N ARG A 146 0.39 -38.12 22.72
CA ARG A 146 1.13 -36.86 22.84
C ARG A 146 1.06 -36.08 21.53
N GLY A 147 0.00 -35.31 21.35
CA GLY A 147 -0.11 -34.40 20.21
C GLY A 147 0.52 -33.04 20.52
N GLY A 148 1.38 -32.55 19.64
CA GLY A 148 1.81 -31.16 19.64
C GLY A 148 0.72 -30.25 19.06
N GLY A 149 0.59 -29.05 19.63
CA GLY A 149 -0.29 -28.02 19.09
C GLY A 149 0.21 -27.50 17.74
N ALA A 150 -0.69 -27.21 16.81
CA ALA A 150 -0.35 -26.63 15.51
C ALA A 150 -0.03 -25.13 15.63
N GLY A 151 0.76 -24.61 14.69
CA GLY A 151 1.06 -23.18 14.62
C GLY A 151 -0.13 -22.34 14.13
N GLY A 152 -0.21 -21.08 14.58
CA GLY A 152 -1.17 -20.10 14.05
C GLY A 152 -0.82 -19.66 12.63
N GLY A 153 -1.80 -19.26 11.82
CA GLY A 153 -1.63 -18.69 10.48
C GLY A 153 -2.00 -17.20 10.44
N TYR A 154 -1.46 -16.44 9.49
CA TYR A 154 -1.96 -15.10 9.16
C TYR A 154 -1.60 -14.69 7.72
N GLY A 155 -0.36 -14.28 7.48
CA GLY A 155 0.19 -14.02 6.14
C GLY A 155 0.43 -15.31 5.36
N THR A 156 0.94 -16.34 6.05
CA THR A 156 1.00 -17.71 5.55
C THR A 156 0.30 -18.66 6.51
N ALA A 157 0.08 -19.90 6.08
CA ALA A 157 -0.42 -20.94 6.96
C ALA A 157 0.62 -21.24 8.06
N GLY A 158 0.15 -21.58 9.25
CA GLY A 158 0.96 -22.26 10.27
C GLY A 158 1.18 -23.73 9.89
N THR A 159 2.14 -24.37 10.54
CA THR A 159 2.44 -25.79 10.31
C THR A 159 1.70 -26.68 11.30
N PRO A 160 1.32 -27.91 10.89
CA PRO A 160 0.87 -28.97 11.80
C PRO A 160 1.86 -29.22 12.95
N GLY A 161 1.34 -29.56 14.13
CA GLY A 161 2.10 -30.19 15.21
C GLY A 161 2.15 -31.70 15.04
N ASN A 162 3.19 -32.34 15.59
CA ASN A 162 3.42 -33.78 15.48
C ASN A 162 2.65 -34.55 16.56
N GLY A 163 2.06 -35.70 16.21
CA GLY A 163 1.38 -36.60 17.16
C GLY A 163 1.28 -38.03 16.62
N ASN A 164 1.00 -38.99 17.52
CA ASN A 164 0.96 -40.43 17.19
C ASN A 164 -0.29 -40.88 16.42
N GLU A 165 -1.42 -40.16 16.54
CA GLU A 165 -2.72 -40.66 16.07
C GLU A 165 -3.31 -39.78 14.97
N THR A 166 -3.24 -38.44 15.09
CA THR A 166 -3.71 -37.53 14.05
C THR A 166 -2.92 -36.21 14.09
N PRO A 167 -2.33 -35.75 12.97
CA PRO A 167 -1.64 -34.47 12.93
C PRO A 167 -2.65 -33.33 13.12
N THR A 168 -2.24 -32.31 13.88
CA THR A 168 -3.06 -31.10 14.06
C THR A 168 -3.05 -30.25 12.80
N VAL A 169 -4.08 -29.43 12.60
CA VAL A 169 -4.18 -28.56 11.42
C VAL A 169 -3.63 -27.18 11.76
N GLY A 170 -2.65 -26.73 10.97
CA GLY A 170 -2.11 -25.38 11.03
C GLY A 170 -3.18 -24.32 10.75
N GLY A 171 -3.07 -23.18 11.44
CA GLY A 171 -3.93 -22.04 11.19
C GLY A 171 -3.81 -21.56 9.73
N GLN A 172 -4.92 -21.16 9.13
CA GLN A 172 -4.96 -20.75 7.73
C GLN A 172 -4.62 -19.25 7.58
N PRO A 173 -4.12 -18.82 6.41
CA PRO A 173 -4.03 -17.40 6.10
C PRO A 173 -5.41 -16.75 6.08
N TYR A 174 -5.50 -15.47 6.45
CA TYR A 174 -6.74 -14.69 6.37
C TYR A 174 -6.45 -13.22 6.07
N ASN A 175 -7.47 -12.50 5.59
CA ASN A 175 -7.37 -11.13 5.07
C ASN A 175 -6.60 -11.05 3.74
N ASP A 176 -6.62 -9.89 3.09
CA ASP A 176 -5.97 -9.67 1.80
C ASP A 176 -4.43 -9.58 1.90
N ALA A 177 -3.73 -10.32 1.04
CA ALA A 177 -2.26 -10.47 1.05
C ALA A 177 -1.53 -9.13 0.92
N GLY A 178 -2.14 -8.18 0.21
CA GLY A 178 -1.61 -6.84 0.04
C GLY A 178 -2.09 -5.81 1.07
N LEU A 179 -2.97 -6.18 2.01
CA LEU A 179 -3.73 -5.25 2.86
C LEU A 179 -4.52 -4.21 2.02
N SER A 180 -4.93 -4.55 0.80
CA SER A 180 -5.39 -3.66 -0.30
C SER A 180 -6.83 -3.14 -0.18
N TYR A 181 -7.64 -3.65 0.74
CA TYR A 181 -9.04 -3.25 0.84
C TYR A 181 -9.23 -1.87 1.49
N PHE A 182 -10.21 -1.11 0.98
CA PHE A 182 -10.64 0.23 1.41
C PHE A 182 -11.03 0.32 2.90
N THR A 183 -11.27 -0.82 3.53
CA THR A 183 -11.32 -0.99 4.98
C THR A 183 -10.05 -1.72 5.38
N THR A 184 -8.94 -1.00 5.59
CA THR A 184 -7.71 -1.61 6.13
C THR A 184 -7.98 -2.00 7.58
N ILE A 185 -8.69 -3.10 7.78
CA ILE A 185 -8.86 -3.73 9.08
C ILE A 185 -7.52 -4.40 9.33
N TYR A 186 -6.63 -3.67 10.00
CA TYR A 186 -5.41 -4.22 10.56
C TYR A 186 -5.83 -5.29 11.56
N LEU A 187 -5.41 -6.53 11.31
CA LEU A 187 -5.72 -7.65 12.17
C LEU A 187 -4.44 -8.13 12.85
N TYR A 188 -4.59 -8.58 14.07
CA TYR A 188 -3.52 -9.24 14.80
C TYR A 188 -3.15 -10.58 14.16
N GLY A 189 -1.93 -11.04 14.40
CA GLY A 189 -1.55 -12.43 14.18
C GLY A 189 -2.36 -13.37 15.08
N SER A 190 -2.55 -14.61 14.63
CA SER A 190 -3.28 -15.65 15.35
C SER A 190 -2.38 -16.47 16.29
N GLY A 191 -2.97 -17.02 17.35
CA GLY A 191 -2.25 -17.87 18.29
C GLY A 191 -2.04 -19.30 17.78
N GLY A 192 -1.00 -19.97 18.28
CA GLY A 192 -0.80 -21.41 18.12
C GLY A 192 -1.70 -22.21 19.06
N GLY A 193 -1.94 -23.49 18.75
CA GLY A 193 -2.72 -24.40 19.60
C GLY A 193 -1.94 -24.93 20.79
N GLY A 194 -2.65 -25.34 21.85
CA GLY A 194 -2.05 -26.00 23.00
C GLY A 194 -1.68 -27.46 22.71
N GLY A 195 -0.66 -27.97 23.40
CA GLY A 195 -0.25 -29.37 23.39
C GLY A 195 -1.23 -30.26 24.17
N GLY A 196 -1.30 -31.53 23.78
CA GLY A 196 -2.11 -32.57 24.42
C GLY A 196 -1.25 -33.63 25.10
N GLY A 197 -1.84 -34.33 26.09
CA GLY A 197 -1.20 -35.41 26.83
C GLY A 197 -2.19 -36.22 27.66
N ALA A 198 -1.75 -37.40 28.12
CA ALA A 198 -2.59 -38.34 28.87
C ALA A 198 -2.95 -37.87 30.31
N SER A 199 -3.83 -38.66 30.96
CA SER A 199 -4.59 -38.38 32.19
C SER A 199 -3.83 -37.78 33.38
N ASN A 200 -2.57 -38.14 33.49
CA ASN A 200 -1.78 -38.09 34.70
C ASN A 200 -0.75 -36.94 34.68
N TYR A 201 -0.76 -36.05 33.68
CA TYR A 201 0.29 -35.04 33.50
C TYR A 201 -0.16 -33.61 33.79
N SER A 202 0.55 -32.93 34.68
CA SER A 202 0.11 -31.64 35.26
C SER A 202 0.35 -30.40 34.40
N ILE A 203 1.30 -30.41 33.46
CA ILE A 203 1.68 -29.21 32.70
C ILE A 203 2.03 -29.59 31.26
N LEU A 204 1.26 -29.08 30.30
CA LEU A 204 1.47 -29.24 28.87
C LEU A 204 1.80 -27.90 28.23
N GLY A 205 2.36 -27.91 27.01
CA GLY A 205 2.79 -26.69 26.35
C GLY A 205 1.61 -25.84 25.89
N ASN A 206 1.51 -24.60 26.37
CA ASN A 206 0.60 -23.60 25.79
C ASN A 206 1.11 -23.13 24.42
N GLY A 207 0.18 -22.82 23.52
CA GLY A 207 0.51 -22.17 22.25
C GLY A 207 1.05 -20.75 22.43
N GLY A 208 1.89 -20.32 21.50
CA GLY A 208 2.39 -18.95 21.44
C GLY A 208 1.32 -17.97 20.94
N ALA A 209 1.31 -16.76 21.50
CA ALA A 209 0.48 -15.66 21.01
C ALA A 209 0.97 -15.14 19.65
N GLY A 210 0.06 -14.67 18.79
CA GLY A 210 0.41 -14.04 17.52
C GLY A 210 1.07 -12.68 17.67
N GLY A 211 1.64 -12.14 16.59
CA GLY A 211 2.18 -10.78 16.53
C GLY A 211 1.09 -9.71 16.57
N GLY A 212 1.47 -8.51 16.99
CA GLY A 212 0.62 -7.35 17.16
C GLY A 212 0.32 -6.60 15.86
N ILE A 213 0.22 -5.28 15.99
CA ILE A 213 0.03 -4.35 14.87
C ILE A 213 0.98 -3.16 15.08
N ILE A 214 1.83 -2.89 14.09
CA ILE A 214 2.67 -1.68 14.03
C ILE A 214 2.21 -0.83 12.85
N ARG A 215 1.61 0.33 13.12
CA ARG A 215 1.17 1.30 12.10
C ARG A 215 1.86 2.64 12.28
N ILE A 216 2.75 2.97 11.34
CA ILE A 216 3.56 4.19 11.38
C ILE A 216 3.25 5.08 10.18
N HIS A 217 2.84 6.32 10.44
CA HIS A 217 2.67 7.37 9.45
C HIS A 217 3.75 8.44 9.66
N ALA A 218 4.55 8.74 8.64
CA ALA A 218 5.65 9.69 8.79
C ALA A 218 5.91 10.53 7.54
N LYS A 219 6.54 11.70 7.70
CA LYS A 219 7.05 12.45 6.55
C LYS A 219 8.24 11.75 5.89
N THR A 220 9.17 11.26 6.70
CA THR A 220 10.31 10.43 6.27
C THR A 220 10.60 9.39 7.36
N CYS A 221 11.14 8.24 6.99
CA CYS A 221 11.44 7.17 7.92
C CYS A 221 12.80 6.55 7.62
N THR A 222 13.63 6.37 8.64
CA THR A 222 14.90 5.62 8.58
C THR A 222 14.92 4.54 9.64
N ILE A 223 15.20 3.32 9.20
CA ILE A 223 15.29 2.11 10.00
C ILE A 223 16.73 1.59 9.94
N ALA A 224 17.51 1.90 10.96
CA ALA A 224 18.84 1.34 11.21
C ALA A 224 18.86 0.27 12.31
N GLY A 225 17.82 0.23 13.14
CA GLY A 225 17.55 -0.80 14.14
C GLY A 225 16.50 -1.83 13.72
N GLU A 226 15.66 -2.28 14.66
CA GLU A 226 14.74 -3.41 14.49
C GLU A 226 13.25 -3.04 14.66
N VAL A 227 12.42 -3.44 13.70
CA VAL A 227 10.95 -3.45 13.79
C VAL A 227 10.50 -4.90 13.91
N ASP A 228 10.02 -5.31 15.08
CA ASP A 228 9.71 -6.71 15.41
C ASP A 228 8.23 -6.91 15.74
N ASP A 229 7.52 -7.56 14.82
CA ASP A 229 6.12 -7.95 14.99
C ASP A 229 5.92 -9.48 14.91
N ASN A 230 6.87 -10.23 15.45
CA ASN A 230 6.82 -11.69 15.41
C ASN A 230 5.72 -12.28 16.31
N GLY A 231 5.32 -13.51 16.00
CA GLY A 231 4.63 -14.38 16.95
C GLY A 231 5.55 -14.85 18.08
N ASN A 232 4.96 -15.25 19.20
CA ASN A 232 5.67 -15.94 20.27
C ASN A 232 5.83 -17.42 19.95
N ASP A 233 6.91 -18.00 20.48
CA ASP A 233 7.14 -19.43 20.41
C ASP A 233 6.11 -20.19 21.27
N GLY A 234 5.80 -21.42 20.87
CA GLY A 234 5.03 -22.34 21.67
C GLY A 234 5.81 -22.82 22.88
N VAL A 235 5.13 -23.03 24.00
CA VAL A 235 5.77 -23.44 25.25
C VAL A 235 6.20 -24.90 25.18
N THR A 236 7.44 -25.15 25.58
CA THR A 236 7.98 -26.49 25.83
C THR A 236 7.59 -26.93 27.24
N PRO A 237 6.94 -28.08 27.44
CA PRO A 237 6.50 -28.55 28.76
C PRO A 237 7.69 -28.92 29.67
N ASP A 238 7.51 -28.80 31.00
CA ASP A 238 8.57 -29.00 32.00
C ASP A 238 8.95 -30.48 32.26
N PHE A 239 10.18 -30.72 32.76
CA PHE A 239 10.85 -32.01 33.00
C PHE A 239 10.34 -32.80 34.20
N ALA A 240 9.53 -32.18 35.09
CA ALA A 240 9.28 -32.73 36.42
C ALA A 240 8.67 -34.14 36.46
N ASP A 241 8.08 -34.63 35.35
CA ASP A 241 7.53 -35.98 35.25
C ASP A 241 7.94 -36.64 33.92
N ALA A 242 8.58 -37.80 34.01
CA ALA A 242 9.24 -38.54 32.93
C ALA A 242 8.27 -39.18 31.93
N ASN A 243 7.33 -38.44 31.34
CA ASN A 243 6.30 -39.03 30.49
C ASN A 243 5.92 -38.14 29.30
N TYR A 244 5.21 -38.74 28.34
CA TYR A 244 4.79 -38.21 27.05
C TYR A 244 3.98 -36.90 27.14
N LYS A 245 4.61 -35.75 26.84
CA LYS A 245 4.00 -34.42 26.90
C LYS A 245 4.06 -33.71 25.55
N GLY A 246 2.90 -33.30 25.03
CA GLY A 246 2.79 -32.45 23.86
C GLY A 246 3.16 -30.99 24.15
N ALA A 247 3.87 -30.36 23.22
CA ALA A 247 4.24 -28.97 23.27
C ALA A 247 3.24 -28.08 22.52
N GLY A 248 3.25 -26.78 22.83
CA GLY A 248 2.39 -25.81 22.16
C GLY A 248 2.92 -25.41 20.79
N GLY A 249 2.02 -25.02 19.87
CA GLY A 249 2.40 -24.46 18.58
C GLY A 249 2.77 -22.98 18.67
N GLY A 250 3.59 -22.48 17.75
CA GLY A 250 3.99 -21.07 17.67
C GLY A 250 2.86 -20.17 17.15
N GLY A 251 2.81 -18.92 17.62
CA GLY A 251 1.90 -17.90 17.09
C GLY A 251 2.35 -17.37 15.73
N SER A 252 1.46 -16.86 14.89
CA SER A 252 1.84 -16.23 13.62
C SER A 252 2.38 -14.81 13.81
N GLY A 253 3.11 -14.28 12.83
CA GLY A 253 3.51 -12.86 12.81
C GLY A 253 2.30 -11.91 12.71
N GLY A 254 2.51 -10.64 13.05
CA GLY A 254 1.49 -9.59 13.08
C GLY A 254 1.32 -8.80 11.78
N THR A 255 0.91 -7.53 11.92
CA THR A 255 0.76 -6.58 10.81
C THR A 255 1.69 -5.38 10.97
N ILE A 256 2.62 -5.20 10.04
CA ILE A 256 3.42 -3.99 9.91
C ILE A 256 2.92 -3.15 8.74
N PHE A 257 2.55 -1.90 9.00
CA PHE A 257 2.14 -0.94 7.99
C PHE A 257 2.91 0.38 8.12
N PHE A 258 3.61 0.75 7.06
CA PHE A 258 4.26 2.04 6.92
C PHE A 258 3.57 2.88 5.85
N GLN A 259 3.18 4.09 6.23
CA GLN A 259 2.72 5.11 5.31
C GLN A 259 3.63 6.33 5.39
N VAL A 260 4.54 6.46 4.43
CA VAL A 260 5.59 7.47 4.42
C VAL A 260 5.47 8.37 3.20
N ILE A 261 5.49 9.66 3.44
CA ILE A 261 5.35 10.64 2.38
C ILE A 261 6.58 10.66 1.45
N GLY A 262 7.75 10.77 2.08
CA GLY A 262 9.02 10.94 1.40
C GLY A 262 9.76 9.62 1.31
N LYS A 263 11.00 9.64 1.80
CA LYS A 263 11.88 8.47 1.77
C LYS A 263 11.58 7.55 2.95
N PHE A 264 11.38 6.27 2.65
CA PHE A 264 11.49 5.16 3.59
C PHE A 264 12.84 4.47 3.33
N TYR A 265 13.72 4.50 4.32
CA TYR A 265 15.08 3.97 4.21
C TYR A 265 15.33 2.87 5.23
N VAL A 266 15.61 1.65 4.77
CA VAL A 266 16.13 0.58 5.63
C VAL A 266 17.63 0.46 5.35
N THR A 267 18.45 0.79 6.34
CA THR A 267 19.91 0.74 6.23
C THR A 267 20.40 -0.71 6.24
N ALA A 268 21.69 -0.94 5.97
CA ALA A 268 22.27 -2.29 5.97
C ALA A 268 22.15 -3.05 7.32
N THR A 269 22.07 -2.33 8.44
CA THR A 269 21.85 -2.91 9.78
C THR A 269 20.38 -2.95 10.17
N GLY A 270 19.51 -2.35 9.37
CA GLY A 270 18.07 -2.27 9.64
C GLY A 270 17.38 -3.60 9.36
N ASN A 271 16.48 -3.99 10.25
CA ASN A 271 15.69 -5.21 10.14
C ASN A 271 14.21 -4.91 10.40
N VAL A 272 13.32 -5.31 9.49
CA VAL A 272 11.87 -5.19 9.65
C VAL A 272 11.26 -6.58 9.47
N HIS A 273 10.63 -7.12 10.50
CA HIS A 273 10.13 -8.47 10.41
C HIS A 273 8.86 -8.77 11.19
N SER A 274 8.09 -9.69 10.61
CA SER A 274 6.81 -10.17 11.12
C SER A 274 6.70 -11.65 10.83
N LEU A 275 7.50 -12.46 11.50
CA LEU A 275 7.63 -13.91 11.35
C LEU A 275 6.75 -14.66 12.36
N GLY A 276 6.43 -15.91 12.06
CA GLY A 276 5.83 -16.79 13.06
C GLY A 276 6.84 -17.23 14.12
N GLY A 277 6.33 -17.54 15.32
CA GLY A 277 7.11 -18.18 16.37
C GLY A 277 7.35 -19.66 16.09
N ALA A 278 8.40 -20.21 16.68
CA ALA A 278 8.70 -21.63 16.64
C ALA A 278 7.67 -22.45 17.43
N GLY A 279 7.46 -23.71 17.06
CA GLY A 279 6.74 -24.65 17.91
C GLY A 279 7.60 -25.08 19.10
N GLY A 280 6.98 -25.39 20.23
CA GLY A 280 7.68 -25.96 21.38
C GLY A 280 8.14 -27.39 21.11
N LEU A 281 9.13 -27.86 21.87
CA LEU A 281 9.67 -29.22 21.74
C LEU A 281 8.86 -30.20 22.61
N GLY A 282 8.38 -31.28 22.00
CA GLY A 282 7.76 -32.40 22.71
C GLY A 282 8.76 -33.10 23.63
N ARG A 283 8.25 -33.75 24.68
CA ARG A 283 9.09 -34.46 25.65
C ARG A 283 8.60 -35.87 25.96
N SER A 284 9.56 -36.75 26.25
CA SER A 284 9.37 -38.13 26.68
C SER A 284 10.24 -38.44 27.92
N SER A 285 10.08 -39.64 28.48
CA SER A 285 10.91 -40.18 29.56
C SER A 285 12.41 -40.20 29.24
N SER A 286 12.79 -40.28 27.97
CA SER A 286 14.17 -40.38 27.50
C SER A 286 14.77 -39.04 27.06
N GLY A 287 14.02 -37.94 27.14
CA GLY A 287 14.48 -36.59 26.78
C GLY A 287 13.56 -35.89 25.78
N TYR A 288 14.15 -35.04 24.94
CA TYR A 288 13.42 -34.42 23.83
C TYR A 288 13.09 -35.47 22.78
N ASP A 289 11.84 -35.47 22.33
CA ASP A 289 11.36 -36.38 21.32
C ASP A 289 10.76 -35.57 20.17
N THR A 290 11.00 -36.02 18.95
CA THR A 290 10.36 -35.46 17.74
C THR A 290 8.84 -35.63 17.73
N TYR A 291 8.32 -36.59 18.53
CA TYR A 291 6.89 -36.79 18.76
C TYR A 291 6.34 -35.82 19.81
N GLY A 292 5.24 -35.14 19.48
CA GLY A 292 4.61 -34.14 20.35
C GLY A 292 5.16 -32.71 20.17
N ASN A 293 6.05 -32.49 19.19
CA ASN A 293 6.51 -31.14 18.84
C ASN A 293 5.36 -30.27 18.35
N GLY A 294 5.32 -29.03 18.80
CA GLY A 294 4.41 -28.03 18.27
C GLY A 294 4.80 -27.64 16.84
N GLY A 295 3.80 -27.23 16.06
CA GLY A 295 4.02 -26.62 14.74
C GLY A 295 4.48 -25.17 14.88
N ALA A 296 5.33 -24.71 13.97
CA ALA A 296 5.70 -23.31 13.82
C ALA A 296 4.54 -22.46 13.27
N GLY A 297 4.45 -21.21 13.73
CA GLY A 297 3.49 -20.24 13.23
C GLY A 297 3.82 -19.73 11.83
N GLY A 298 2.81 -19.27 11.10
CA GLY A 298 2.94 -18.63 9.80
C GLY A 298 3.51 -17.21 9.90
N ALA A 299 4.08 -16.71 8.82
CA ALA A 299 4.49 -15.31 8.75
C ALA A 299 3.28 -14.38 8.82
N GLY A 300 3.49 -13.16 9.29
CA GLY A 300 2.52 -12.07 9.27
C GLY A 300 2.56 -11.29 7.95
N ARG A 301 2.24 -10.00 7.99
CA ARG A 301 2.10 -9.17 6.78
C ARG A 301 2.81 -7.84 6.96
N ILE A 302 3.52 -7.42 5.91
CA ILE A 302 4.21 -6.13 5.87
C ILE A 302 3.70 -5.39 4.66
N ARG A 303 3.29 -4.12 4.81
CA ARG A 303 3.03 -3.21 3.70
C ARG A 303 3.76 -1.90 3.89
N ILE A 304 4.38 -1.43 2.82
CA ILE A 304 5.09 -0.17 2.80
C ILE A 304 4.55 0.68 1.65
N GLU A 305 4.04 1.84 1.99
CA GLU A 305 3.68 2.91 1.07
C GLU A 305 4.65 4.05 1.29
N ALA A 306 5.53 4.32 0.33
CA ALA A 306 6.48 5.42 0.42
C ALA A 306 6.67 6.12 -0.92
N GLY A 307 6.92 7.44 -0.89
CA GLY A 307 7.32 8.18 -2.09
C GLY A 307 8.61 7.65 -2.72
N LYS A 308 9.53 7.12 -1.89
CA LYS A 308 10.68 6.33 -2.32
C LYS A 308 11.06 5.30 -1.27
N ILE A 309 11.18 4.04 -1.67
CA ILE A 309 11.77 2.98 -0.84
C ILE A 309 13.23 2.81 -1.24
N VAL A 310 14.13 2.88 -0.26
CA VAL A 310 15.52 2.47 -0.42
C VAL A 310 15.78 1.40 0.64
N ASN A 311 16.06 0.19 0.20
CA ASN A 311 16.32 -0.94 1.10
C ASN A 311 17.74 -1.46 0.88
N SER A 312 18.54 -1.44 1.93
CA SER A 312 19.87 -2.07 2.00
C SER A 312 19.96 -3.10 3.12
N GLY A 313 18.90 -3.27 3.92
CA GLY A 313 18.82 -4.21 5.04
C GLY A 313 17.81 -5.34 4.77
N THR A 314 17.24 -5.90 5.84
CA THR A 314 16.33 -7.05 5.76
C THR A 314 14.88 -6.66 6.03
N ILE A 315 13.96 -7.15 5.18
CA ILE A 315 12.52 -7.04 5.38
C ILE A 315 11.92 -8.43 5.16
N SER A 316 11.28 -9.03 6.17
CA SER A 316 10.75 -10.40 6.08
C SER A 316 9.46 -10.62 6.89
N PRO A 317 8.35 -11.09 6.28
CA PRO A 317 8.23 -11.54 4.90
C PRO A 317 8.31 -10.39 3.88
N THR A 318 8.36 -10.72 2.59
CA THR A 318 8.34 -9.71 1.51
C THR A 318 7.17 -8.75 1.72
N TYR A 319 7.47 -7.46 1.74
CA TYR A 319 6.44 -6.44 1.91
C TYR A 319 5.58 -6.30 0.65
N ALA A 320 4.29 -6.13 0.85
CA ALA A 320 3.40 -5.68 -0.21
C ALA A 320 3.60 -4.19 -0.47
N THR A 321 3.52 -3.80 -1.73
CA THR A 321 3.42 -2.39 -2.12
C THR A 321 2.02 -2.12 -2.64
N GLY A 322 1.28 -1.25 -1.94
CA GLY A 322 -0.05 -0.83 -2.39
C GLY A 322 -0.03 0.00 -3.67
N TYR A 323 1.02 0.81 -3.90
CA TYR A 323 1.11 1.71 -5.05
C TYR A 323 2.57 2.06 -5.46
N ALA A 324 3.58 1.54 -4.76
CA ALA A 324 4.92 2.14 -4.72
C ALA A 324 5.99 1.49 -5.60
N ASN A 325 5.72 0.40 -6.31
CA ASN A 325 6.74 -0.25 -7.15
C ASN A 325 7.06 0.49 -8.47
N ASN A 326 6.63 1.74 -8.65
CA ASN A 326 7.15 2.61 -9.72
C ASN A 326 6.93 4.12 -9.50
N MET A 327 7.08 4.61 -8.27
CA MET A 327 7.15 6.06 -8.03
C MET A 327 8.54 6.67 -8.31
N GLY A 328 9.42 5.92 -8.99
CA GLY A 328 10.57 6.49 -9.70
C GLY A 328 10.13 7.04 -11.05
N ALA A 329 9.71 8.31 -11.08
CA ALA A 329 9.55 9.13 -12.30
C ALA A 329 8.42 8.81 -13.30
N TYR A 330 7.43 7.97 -12.98
CA TYR A 330 6.31 7.69 -13.88
C TYR A 330 4.97 7.74 -13.13
N ALA A 331 4.10 8.71 -13.45
CA ALA A 331 2.75 8.70 -12.90
C ALA A 331 1.87 7.71 -13.65
N ARG A 332 1.69 6.55 -13.03
CA ARG A 332 0.80 5.48 -13.48
C ARG A 332 -0.64 5.89 -13.25
N TYR A 333 -1.13 6.74 -14.15
CA TYR A 333 -2.46 7.33 -14.16
C TYR A 333 -2.76 8.22 -12.95
N GLY A 334 -3.60 9.21 -13.20
CA GLY A 334 -4.07 10.08 -12.14
C GLY A 334 -4.36 11.47 -12.64
N TRP A 335 -4.71 12.30 -11.69
CA TRP A 335 -5.03 13.67 -11.95
C TRP A 335 -4.03 14.58 -11.25
N TYR A 336 -3.43 15.48 -12.00
CA TYR A 336 -2.54 16.49 -11.45
C TYR A 336 -3.28 17.78 -11.25
N THR A 337 -3.57 18.13 -10.01
CA THR A 337 -4.26 19.37 -9.68
C THR A 337 -3.27 20.49 -9.37
N THR A 338 -3.69 21.71 -9.66
CA THR A 338 -2.99 22.92 -9.23
C THR A 338 -3.40 23.27 -7.81
N ALA A 339 -2.67 24.19 -7.19
CA ALA A 339 -3.23 24.87 -6.03
C ALA A 339 -4.42 25.70 -6.51
N LYS A 340 -5.40 25.93 -5.63
CA LYS A 340 -6.44 26.91 -5.93
C LYS A 340 -5.77 28.28 -5.96
N VAL A 341 -5.82 28.95 -7.10
CA VAL A 341 -5.24 30.29 -7.28
C VAL A 341 -6.38 31.29 -7.35
N LYS A 342 -6.24 32.41 -6.64
CA LYS A 342 -7.16 33.54 -6.75
C LYS A 342 -6.73 34.40 -7.93
N PRO A 343 -7.51 34.49 -9.03
CA PRO A 343 -7.15 35.36 -10.14
C PRO A 343 -7.23 36.83 -9.71
N LEU A 344 -6.23 37.62 -10.10
CA LEU A 344 -6.14 39.06 -9.75
C LEU A 344 -6.86 39.94 -10.77
N ASN A 345 -7.08 39.43 -11.99
CA ASN A 345 -7.64 40.17 -13.11
C ASN A 345 -8.99 39.58 -13.57
N LYS A 346 -9.84 40.42 -14.18
CA LYS A 346 -11.15 40.03 -14.76
C LYS A 346 -11.05 38.99 -15.88
N THR A 347 -9.91 38.97 -16.56
CA THR A 347 -9.55 37.96 -17.53
C THR A 347 -8.22 37.38 -17.07
N PHE A 348 -8.09 36.05 -17.10
CA PHE A 348 -6.81 35.40 -16.90
C PHE A 348 -6.65 34.23 -17.88
N PHE A 349 -5.40 33.93 -18.18
CA PHE A 349 -5.02 32.82 -19.03
C PHE A 349 -4.46 31.70 -18.16
N ALA A 350 -4.98 30.49 -18.34
CA ALA A 350 -4.41 29.31 -17.71
C ALA A 350 -3.74 28.45 -18.76
N ASN A 351 -2.44 28.21 -18.58
CA ASN A 351 -1.67 27.32 -19.44
C ASN A 351 -1.17 26.12 -18.62
N ALA A 352 -1.31 24.93 -19.19
CA ALA A 352 -0.73 23.69 -18.68
C ALA A 352 0.33 23.19 -19.66
N HIS A 353 1.57 23.11 -19.18
CA HIS A 353 2.71 22.59 -19.91
C HIS A 353 2.97 21.16 -19.46
N ILE A 354 2.80 20.20 -20.37
CA ILE A 354 2.89 18.77 -20.08
C ILE A 354 3.97 18.16 -20.95
N LYS A 355 5.04 17.67 -20.34
CA LYS A 355 6.01 16.80 -21.03
C LYS A 355 5.62 15.36 -20.80
N PHE A 356 5.36 14.62 -21.88
CA PHE A 356 5.02 13.20 -21.81
C PHE A 356 5.88 12.37 -22.76
N TYR A 357 5.96 11.08 -22.49
CA TYR A 357 6.61 10.11 -23.34
C TYR A 357 5.55 9.36 -24.15
N ALA A 358 5.67 9.38 -25.48
CA ALA A 358 4.76 8.70 -26.38
C ALA A 358 4.92 7.18 -26.26
N ASN A 359 3.97 6.54 -25.59
CA ASN A 359 3.96 5.09 -25.40
C ASN A 359 3.32 4.34 -26.58
N VAL A 360 2.50 5.03 -27.39
CA VAL A 360 1.87 4.49 -28.59
C VAL A 360 2.28 5.34 -29.78
N ALA A 361 3.09 4.75 -30.65
CA ALA A 361 3.62 5.35 -31.87
C ALA A 361 3.50 4.30 -32.99
N VAL A 362 2.70 4.60 -34.02
CA VAL A 362 2.32 3.63 -35.06
C VAL A 362 2.56 4.24 -36.43
N ALA A 363 3.20 3.52 -37.35
CA ALA A 363 3.38 3.98 -38.72
C ALA A 363 2.08 3.85 -39.54
N PRO A 364 1.78 4.79 -40.46
CA PRO A 364 0.70 4.62 -41.43
C PRO A 364 0.92 3.39 -42.32
N SER A 365 -0.17 2.76 -42.75
CA SER A 365 -0.12 1.61 -43.68
C SER A 365 0.16 2.00 -45.13
N GLY A 366 0.11 3.29 -45.47
CA GLY A 366 0.30 3.83 -46.81
C GLY A 366 0.49 5.34 -46.78
N VAL A 367 0.65 5.95 -47.96
CA VAL A 367 0.69 7.41 -48.11
C VAL A 367 -0.67 7.99 -47.71
N VAL A 368 -0.64 9.04 -46.90
CA VAL A 368 -1.81 9.82 -46.50
C VAL A 368 -1.68 11.21 -47.10
N SER A 369 -2.64 11.62 -47.92
CA SER A 369 -2.59 12.90 -48.62
C SER A 369 -3.27 14.01 -47.80
N SER A 370 -2.77 15.24 -47.93
CA SER A 370 -3.46 16.44 -47.47
C SER A 370 -4.91 16.46 -47.96
N GLY A 371 -5.84 16.94 -47.14
CA GLY A 371 -7.27 16.95 -47.42
C GLY A 371 -7.99 15.65 -47.06
N GLN A 372 -7.29 14.56 -46.73
CA GLN A 372 -7.89 13.33 -46.26
C GLN A 372 -8.20 13.38 -44.75
N LYS A 373 -9.24 12.65 -44.33
CA LYS A 373 -9.55 12.39 -42.91
C LYS A 373 -9.12 11.00 -42.44
N VAL A 374 -8.98 10.06 -43.37
CA VAL A 374 -8.73 8.65 -43.06
C VAL A 374 -7.22 8.40 -43.07
N VAL A 375 -6.71 7.87 -41.96
CA VAL A 375 -5.33 7.45 -41.79
C VAL A 375 -5.33 5.93 -41.63
N GLY A 376 -4.84 5.22 -42.65
CA GLY A 376 -4.58 3.79 -42.54
C GLY A 376 -3.40 3.55 -41.60
N LEU A 377 -3.51 2.58 -40.71
CA LEU A 377 -2.51 2.21 -39.71
C LEU A 377 -1.98 0.82 -40.01
N SER A 378 -0.68 0.61 -39.79
CA SER A 378 -0.07 -0.72 -39.86
C SER A 378 -0.82 -1.70 -38.92
N SER A 379 -1.42 -2.75 -39.48
CA SER A 379 -2.26 -3.70 -38.73
C SER A 379 -1.45 -4.50 -37.68
N PRO A 380 -2.02 -4.84 -36.51
CA PRO A 380 -3.37 -4.56 -35.99
C PRO A 380 -3.39 -3.36 -35.02
N ASN A 381 -2.67 -2.29 -35.33
CA ASN A 381 -2.46 -1.20 -34.36
C ASN A 381 -3.64 -0.22 -34.23
N ALA A 382 -4.66 -0.29 -35.11
CA ALA A 382 -5.83 0.58 -34.99
C ALA A 382 -6.62 0.34 -33.69
N LEU A 383 -6.56 -0.88 -33.15
CA LEU A 383 -7.14 -1.21 -31.85
C LEU A 383 -6.50 -0.46 -30.68
N LEU A 384 -5.36 0.24 -30.86
CA LEU A 384 -4.71 1.05 -29.83
C LEU A 384 -5.37 2.43 -29.65
N PHE A 385 -6.36 2.76 -30.48
CA PHE A 385 -7.03 4.05 -30.52
C PHE A 385 -8.54 3.90 -30.29
N ASN A 386 -9.18 4.97 -29.83
CA ASN A 386 -10.62 5.08 -29.60
C ASN A 386 -11.17 6.39 -30.15
N SER A 387 -12.47 6.42 -30.44
CA SER A 387 -13.18 7.66 -30.77
C SER A 387 -13.02 8.71 -29.66
N GLY A 388 -12.84 9.97 -30.03
CA GLY A 388 -12.62 11.09 -29.12
C GLY A 388 -11.18 11.25 -28.62
N MET A 389 -10.26 10.34 -28.96
CA MET A 389 -8.84 10.50 -28.65
C MET A 389 -8.18 11.55 -29.56
N ARG A 390 -7.17 12.24 -29.05
CA ARG A 390 -6.29 13.08 -29.86
C ARG A 390 -5.09 12.30 -30.35
N VAL A 391 -4.65 12.60 -31.57
CA VAL A 391 -3.44 12.05 -32.17
C VAL A 391 -2.59 13.16 -32.77
N ILE A 392 -1.29 12.93 -32.78
CA ILE A 392 -0.30 13.72 -33.52
C ILE A 392 0.18 12.86 -34.68
N ILE A 393 0.16 13.38 -35.89
CA ILE A 393 0.77 12.74 -37.06
C ILE A 393 1.98 13.57 -37.42
N TYR A 394 3.15 12.93 -37.42
CA TYR A 394 4.43 13.62 -37.49
C TYR A 394 5.40 12.93 -38.44
N GLU A 395 6.06 13.72 -39.28
CA GLU A 395 7.12 13.28 -40.19
C GLU A 395 8.07 14.46 -40.48
N ASN A 396 9.33 14.31 -40.08
CA ASN A 396 10.36 15.36 -40.20
C ASN A 396 9.98 16.65 -39.45
N GLU A 397 9.38 17.62 -40.14
CA GLU A 397 8.92 18.89 -39.57
C GLU A 397 7.42 19.11 -39.79
N LYS A 398 6.76 18.20 -40.52
CA LYS A 398 5.32 18.26 -40.75
C LYS A 398 4.59 17.69 -39.54
N MET A 399 3.55 18.39 -39.09
CA MET A 399 2.73 17.94 -37.98
C MET A 399 1.26 18.31 -38.20
N ASP A 400 0.38 17.35 -37.95
CA ASP A 400 -1.07 17.55 -37.84
C ASP A 400 -1.55 17.00 -36.50
N ILE A 401 -2.47 17.71 -35.86
CA ILE A 401 -3.13 17.29 -34.63
C ILE A 401 -4.58 17.01 -34.98
N GLY A 402 -5.03 15.78 -34.74
CA GLY A 402 -6.38 15.35 -35.07
C GLY A 402 -7.12 14.81 -33.86
N THR A 403 -8.44 15.00 -33.83
CA THR A 403 -9.32 14.22 -32.94
C THR A 403 -9.91 13.07 -33.75
N ILE A 404 -9.89 11.86 -33.22
CA ILE A 404 -10.46 10.68 -33.88
C ILE A 404 -11.98 10.73 -33.78
N ASN A 405 -12.66 10.72 -34.92
CA ASN A 405 -14.10 10.56 -35.01
C ASN A 405 -14.50 9.08 -34.88
N THR A 406 -13.89 8.21 -35.71
CA THR A 406 -14.18 6.76 -35.71
C THR A 406 -12.91 5.93 -35.89
N VAL A 407 -12.94 4.70 -35.39
CA VAL A 407 -11.88 3.70 -35.56
C VAL A 407 -12.43 2.57 -36.42
N GLY A 408 -11.83 2.34 -37.58
CA GLY A 408 -12.06 1.17 -38.44
C GLY A 408 -10.95 0.15 -38.23
N GLY A 409 -11.19 -1.13 -38.57
CA GLY A 409 -10.30 -2.24 -38.19
C GLY A 409 -8.79 -2.01 -38.43
N THR A 410 -8.41 -1.27 -39.48
CA THR A 410 -7.00 -0.88 -39.76
C THR A 410 -6.84 0.62 -40.01
N SER A 411 -7.78 1.46 -39.61
CA SER A 411 -7.71 2.90 -39.88
C SER A 411 -8.36 3.73 -38.78
N ILE A 412 -7.95 4.98 -38.67
CA ILE A 412 -8.65 6.00 -37.89
C ILE A 412 -9.19 7.07 -38.84
N THR A 413 -10.40 7.57 -38.56
CA THR A 413 -10.97 8.70 -39.29
C THR A 413 -10.98 9.90 -38.37
N LEU A 414 -10.32 10.98 -38.76
CA LEU A 414 -10.24 12.22 -38.01
C LEU A 414 -11.51 13.08 -38.19
N VAL A 415 -11.76 13.96 -37.23
CA VAL A 415 -12.82 14.98 -37.33
C VAL A 415 -12.51 15.96 -38.46
N ASP A 416 -11.28 16.45 -38.52
CA ASP A 416 -10.80 17.44 -39.48
C ASP A 416 -9.94 16.81 -40.57
N ASN A 417 -9.82 17.51 -41.71
CA ASN A 417 -8.91 17.11 -42.78
C ASN A 417 -7.46 17.38 -42.39
N LEU A 418 -6.54 16.52 -42.82
CA LEU A 418 -5.11 16.75 -42.69
C LEU A 418 -4.66 17.95 -43.53
N VAL A 419 -3.80 18.79 -42.97
CA VAL A 419 -3.19 19.90 -43.71
C VAL A 419 -2.02 19.39 -44.55
N ASN A 420 -1.26 18.41 -44.05
CA ASN A 420 -0.07 17.90 -44.72
C ASN A 420 -0.29 16.51 -45.33
N SER A 421 0.63 16.15 -46.23
CA SER A 421 0.78 14.78 -46.76
C SER A 421 1.93 14.05 -46.06
N TYR A 422 1.71 12.77 -45.75
CA TYR A 422 2.59 11.90 -44.98
C TYR A 422 2.89 10.61 -45.75
N THR A 423 4.13 10.13 -45.66
CA THR A 423 4.51 8.82 -46.21
C THR A 423 4.32 7.72 -45.16
N THR A 424 4.70 6.49 -45.50
CA THR A 424 4.77 5.38 -44.54
C THR A 424 5.87 5.58 -43.48
N GLY A 425 6.78 6.55 -43.66
CA GLY A 425 7.79 6.94 -42.66
C GLY A 425 7.25 7.86 -41.55
N ALA A 426 6.02 8.34 -41.67
CA ALA A 426 5.39 9.14 -40.61
C ALA A 426 5.06 8.30 -39.37
N THR A 427 4.82 8.98 -38.26
CA THR A 427 4.39 8.36 -37.00
C THR A 427 3.07 8.96 -36.55
N VAL A 428 2.10 8.10 -36.26
CA VAL A 428 0.82 8.43 -35.61
C VAL A 428 0.97 8.15 -34.12
N ILE A 429 0.93 9.21 -33.32
CA ILE A 429 1.18 9.20 -31.88
C ILE A 429 -0.11 9.49 -31.16
N ARG A 430 -0.43 8.67 -30.17
CA ARG A 430 -1.60 8.89 -29.31
C ARG A 430 -1.27 9.94 -28.24
N VAL A 431 -2.17 10.89 -28.02
CA VAL A 431 -2.05 11.91 -26.97
C VAL A 431 -2.86 11.47 -25.74
N ASP A 432 -2.14 10.95 -24.75
CA ASP A 432 -2.71 10.36 -23.53
C ASP A 432 -2.82 11.34 -22.36
N ALA A 433 -2.70 12.64 -22.63
CA ALA A 433 -2.81 13.69 -21.62
C ALA A 433 -3.87 14.72 -22.05
N ARG A 434 -4.64 15.22 -21.08
CA ARG A 434 -5.60 16.30 -21.27
C ARG A 434 -5.51 17.28 -20.11
N ALA A 435 -5.60 18.57 -20.37
CA ALA A 435 -5.69 19.57 -19.31
C ALA A 435 -7.12 20.09 -19.19
N TYR A 436 -7.54 20.34 -17.96
CA TYR A 436 -8.83 20.86 -17.57
C TYR A 436 -8.64 22.01 -16.60
N GLY A 437 -9.57 22.94 -16.58
CA GLY A 437 -9.56 24.06 -15.66
C GLY A 437 -10.96 24.38 -15.21
N SER A 438 -11.08 24.73 -13.94
CA SER A 438 -12.32 25.15 -13.32
C SER A 438 -12.13 26.52 -12.68
N LEU A 439 -13.06 27.41 -12.94
CA LEU A 439 -13.14 28.73 -12.32
C LEU A 439 -14.49 28.81 -11.60
N VAL A 440 -14.46 28.80 -10.28
CA VAL A 440 -15.68 28.75 -9.45
C VAL A 440 -15.56 29.66 -8.24
N ALA A 441 -16.70 30.00 -7.63
CA ALA A 441 -16.71 30.70 -6.35
C ALA A 441 -16.03 29.86 -5.25
N THR A 442 -15.42 30.55 -4.30
CA THR A 442 -14.76 29.94 -3.14
C THR A 442 -15.80 29.11 -2.37
N GLY A 443 -15.54 27.82 -2.23
CA GLY A 443 -16.45 26.87 -1.58
C GLY A 443 -17.53 26.27 -2.49
N ALA A 444 -17.65 26.71 -3.75
CA ALA A 444 -18.52 26.06 -4.73
C ALA A 444 -17.87 24.80 -5.32
N ASN A 445 -18.72 23.93 -5.87
CA ASN A 445 -18.28 22.72 -6.56
C ASN A 445 -17.51 23.07 -7.83
N GLU A 446 -16.37 22.41 -8.04
CA GLU A 446 -15.54 22.58 -9.23
C GLU A 446 -16.25 22.00 -10.46
N ASN A 447 -16.46 22.83 -11.49
CA ASN A 447 -16.93 22.41 -12.80
C ASN A 447 -15.75 22.50 -13.79
N PHE A 448 -15.08 21.39 -14.05
CA PHE A 448 -13.90 21.34 -14.90
C PHE A 448 -14.28 21.33 -16.37
N GLN A 449 -13.70 22.25 -17.13
CA GLN A 449 -13.79 22.28 -18.59
C GLN A 449 -12.42 21.96 -19.18
N GLU A 450 -12.39 21.22 -20.27
CA GLU A 450 -11.13 20.96 -20.97
C GLU A 450 -10.54 22.27 -21.51
N LEU A 451 -9.21 22.40 -21.41
CA LEU A 451 -8.43 23.44 -22.06
C LEU A 451 -8.18 23.04 -23.53
N ASP A 452 -7.90 24.03 -24.36
CA ASP A 452 -7.57 23.76 -25.76
C ASP A 452 -6.08 23.38 -25.87
N LEU A 453 -5.76 22.31 -26.58
CA LEU A 453 -4.37 22.03 -26.97
C LEU A 453 -3.93 23.09 -27.98
N LYS A 454 -2.94 23.92 -27.63
CA LYS A 454 -2.43 25.03 -28.46
C LYS A 454 -1.15 24.66 -29.18
N GLU A 455 -0.18 24.11 -28.46
CA GLU A 455 1.13 23.78 -29.04
C GLU A 455 1.54 22.35 -28.73
N VAL A 456 2.26 21.77 -29.68
CA VAL A 456 2.89 20.45 -29.56
C VAL A 456 4.31 20.56 -30.09
N ALA A 457 5.28 20.16 -29.27
CA ALA A 457 6.69 20.13 -29.66
C ALA A 457 7.29 18.74 -29.45
N ASN A 458 8.02 18.26 -30.44
CA ASN A 458 8.85 17.05 -30.31
C ASN A 458 10.19 17.44 -29.66
N LEU A 459 10.48 16.88 -28.49
CA LEU A 459 11.72 17.12 -27.76
C LEU A 459 12.79 16.03 -28.01
N GLY A 460 12.53 15.09 -28.92
CA GLY A 460 13.40 13.97 -29.23
C GLY A 460 13.16 12.74 -28.34
N SER A 461 13.67 11.58 -28.77
CA SER A 461 13.60 10.32 -28.00
C SER A 461 12.19 9.96 -27.49
N SER A 462 11.16 10.16 -28.33
CA SER A 462 9.74 9.95 -28.00
C SER A 462 9.17 10.86 -26.91
N ILE A 463 9.87 11.96 -26.57
CA ILE A 463 9.40 12.96 -25.60
C ILE A 463 8.69 14.07 -26.35
N TRP A 464 7.51 14.42 -25.86
CA TRP A 464 6.65 15.43 -26.43
C TRP A 464 6.24 16.43 -25.37
N GLN A 465 6.19 17.71 -25.74
CA GLN A 465 5.65 18.77 -24.92
C GLN A 465 4.30 19.19 -25.51
N LEU A 466 3.29 19.23 -24.65
CA LEU A 466 1.95 19.72 -24.95
C LEU A 466 1.72 21.00 -24.16
N GLU A 467 1.25 22.04 -24.83
CA GLU A 467 0.73 23.24 -24.18
C GLU A 467 -0.78 23.29 -24.34
N TYR A 468 -1.50 23.21 -23.23
CA TYR A 468 -2.92 23.47 -23.20
C TYR A 468 -3.17 24.87 -22.66
N ALA A 469 -4.08 25.63 -23.29
CA ALA A 469 -4.44 26.96 -22.85
C ALA A 469 -5.95 27.19 -22.90
N LYS A 470 -6.45 28.02 -21.98
CA LYS A 470 -7.80 28.59 -22.06
C LYS A 470 -7.85 29.94 -21.39
N SER A 471 -8.59 30.87 -22.01
CA SER A 471 -8.95 32.14 -21.38
C SER A 471 -10.21 31.98 -20.56
N TYR A 472 -10.19 32.55 -19.36
CA TYR A 472 -11.35 32.59 -18.48
C TYR A 472 -11.74 34.04 -18.24
N GLN A 473 -13.02 34.34 -18.42
CA GLN A 473 -13.58 35.65 -18.13
C GLN A 473 -14.47 35.54 -16.88
N LEU A 474 -14.19 36.37 -15.87
CA LEU A 474 -15.00 36.42 -14.66
C LEU A 474 -16.33 37.14 -15.00
N ILE A 475 -17.45 36.43 -14.87
CA ILE A 475 -18.79 37.02 -15.02
C ILE A 475 -19.27 37.44 -13.63
N GLY A 476 -19.08 38.72 -13.28
CA GLY A 476 -19.58 39.30 -12.02
C GLY A 476 -18.66 40.34 -11.38
N SER A 477 -19.19 41.14 -10.46
CA SER A 477 -18.47 42.21 -9.73
C SER A 477 -17.59 41.71 -8.58
N GLU A 478 -17.67 40.44 -8.19
CA GLU A 478 -16.98 39.87 -7.01
C GLU A 478 -15.77 39.01 -7.40
N THR A 479 -14.78 39.63 -8.05
CA THR A 479 -13.50 38.98 -8.40
C THR A 479 -12.76 38.41 -7.18
N ASP A 480 -13.06 38.95 -6.00
CA ASP A 480 -12.46 38.60 -4.72
C ASP A 480 -12.92 37.24 -4.16
N LYS A 481 -13.96 36.63 -4.76
CA LYS A 481 -14.51 35.34 -4.30
C LYS A 481 -14.24 34.17 -5.23
N LEU A 482 -13.55 34.36 -6.36
CA LEU A 482 -13.32 33.28 -7.34
C LEU A 482 -11.98 32.56 -7.10
N GLN A 483 -11.95 31.27 -7.43
CA GLN A 483 -10.77 30.40 -7.36
C GLN A 483 -10.64 29.60 -8.66
N PHE A 484 -9.44 29.57 -9.22
CA PHE A 484 -9.07 28.71 -10.33
C PHE A 484 -8.40 27.43 -9.81
N CYS A 485 -8.80 26.28 -10.37
CA CYS A 485 -8.13 25.00 -10.20
C CYS A 485 -7.89 24.39 -11.58
N GLY A 486 -6.63 24.13 -11.91
CA GLY A 486 -6.22 23.37 -13.08
C GLY A 486 -6.07 21.89 -12.73
N ARG A 487 -6.33 21.02 -13.70
CA ARG A 487 -6.22 19.57 -13.55
C ARG A 487 -5.73 18.94 -14.84
N VAL A 488 -4.68 18.12 -14.81
CA VAL A 488 -4.28 17.27 -15.96
C VAL A 488 -4.78 15.86 -15.72
N ARG A 489 -5.46 15.26 -16.71
CA ARG A 489 -5.81 13.84 -16.75
C ARG A 489 -4.79 13.09 -17.61
N LEU A 490 -4.34 11.94 -17.13
CA LEU A 490 -3.63 10.96 -17.94
C LEU A 490 -4.59 9.81 -18.29
N GLU A 491 -4.71 9.47 -19.57
CA GLU A 491 -5.69 8.51 -20.11
C GLU A 491 -5.02 7.22 -20.60
N GLY A 492 -5.50 6.07 -20.12
CA GLY A 492 -5.12 4.75 -20.63
C GLY A 492 -5.96 4.33 -21.82
N LYS A 493 -5.61 3.17 -22.39
CA LYS A 493 -6.21 2.66 -23.62
C LYS A 493 -7.70 2.29 -23.46
N ASP A 494 -8.08 1.50 -22.44
CA ASP A 494 -9.43 0.91 -22.31
C ASP A 494 -9.84 0.65 -20.84
N ASN A 495 -9.69 1.60 -19.92
CA ASN A 495 -9.74 1.34 -18.47
C ASN A 495 -8.73 0.27 -17.96
N ASP A 496 -7.92 -0.32 -18.85
CA ASP A 496 -6.84 -1.27 -18.57
C ASP A 496 -5.43 -0.65 -18.71
N THR A 497 -4.49 -1.34 -18.07
CA THR A 497 -3.13 -0.97 -17.66
C THR A 497 -2.11 -0.82 -18.81
N VAL A 498 -2.21 0.22 -19.63
CA VAL A 498 -1.07 0.75 -20.41
C VAL A 498 -0.50 2.02 -19.76
N ASP A 499 0.57 1.88 -18.97
CA ASP A 499 1.21 2.99 -18.24
C ASP A 499 1.30 4.27 -19.10
N VAL A 500 0.84 5.42 -18.58
CA VAL A 500 1.02 6.74 -19.23
C VAL A 500 2.20 7.43 -18.56
N ASN A 501 3.18 7.86 -19.34
CA ASN A 501 4.43 8.40 -18.79
C ASN A 501 4.47 9.92 -18.94
N ALA A 502 4.06 10.66 -17.91
CA ALA A 502 4.31 12.11 -17.83
C ALA A 502 5.63 12.37 -17.10
N LYS A 503 6.52 13.16 -17.72
CA LYS A 503 7.82 13.54 -17.15
C LYS A 503 7.70 14.79 -16.28
N ASP A 504 7.07 15.83 -16.80
CA ASP A 504 6.88 17.11 -16.12
C ASP A 504 5.47 17.66 -16.38
N ILE A 505 4.82 18.21 -15.37
CA ILE A 505 3.59 18.99 -15.52
C ILE A 505 3.77 20.30 -14.76
N SER A 506 3.66 21.41 -15.46
CA SER A 506 3.71 22.75 -14.87
C SER A 506 2.54 23.59 -15.33
N TRP A 507 2.14 24.53 -14.49
CA TRP A 507 1.04 25.44 -14.76
C TRP A 507 1.54 26.87 -14.70
N SER A 508 1.08 27.69 -15.62
CA SER A 508 1.35 29.12 -15.64
C SER A 508 0.04 29.89 -15.79
N TYR A 509 -0.02 31.03 -15.13
CA TYR A 509 -1.18 31.91 -15.09
C TYR A 509 -0.73 33.33 -15.40
N PHE A 510 -1.42 33.98 -16.32
CA PHE A 510 -1.12 35.34 -16.75
C PHE A 510 -2.37 36.22 -16.70
#